data_AF-A0A9W4TNE0-F1
#
_entry.id   AF-A0A9W4TNE0-F1
#
_cell.length_a   1.000
_cell.length_b   1.000
_cell.length_c   1.000
_cell.angle_alpha   90.00
_cell.angle_beta   90.00
_cell.angle_gamma   90.00
#
_symmetry.space_group_name_H-M   'P 1'
#
loop_
_entity.id
_entity.type
_entity.pdbx_description
1 polymer ?
#
loop_
_entity_poly.entity_id
_entity_poly.type
_entity_poly.pdbx_seq_one_letter_code
_entity_poly.pdbx_strand_id
1 'polypeptide(L)'
;MSACIIPKVIDKLYPGITEVFVKSELLKAFFFPLFSFNHEGQIFHMIAVPGLFNDEEQRQQNAELSFFGFSRNQNSKYDFLGNLSIFQNYQEVPELYEKLSQDWLLNKDRYYQQKTKVEDYILALDLDEVTKMKFETYISDFYGYQMVKLNWERIGRFETLMSMTESWGNLDVLEFISDNEAVEEFFMNRQYNLKFNYDLTPEMMIGGTDKYEFLSVINGGTNFIFWDSKKDIVYLLEYYS
;
A
#
# COMPACT_ATOMS: atom_id res chain seq x y z
N MET A 1 -7.43 10.69 -27.95
CA MET A 1 -7.91 10.71 -26.55
C MET A 1 -7.94 9.26 -26.09
N SER A 2 -6.87 8.77 -25.45
CA SER A 2 -6.91 7.46 -24.79
C SER A 2 -7.72 7.61 -23.51
N ALA A 3 -8.81 6.86 -23.41
CA ALA A 3 -9.48 6.62 -22.15
C ALA A 3 -8.60 5.65 -21.35
N CYS A 4 -8.24 6.03 -20.12
CA CYS A 4 -7.64 5.13 -19.15
C CYS A 4 -8.62 3.96 -18.94
N ILE A 5 -8.20 2.73 -19.27
CA ILE A 5 -9.00 1.53 -19.07
C ILE A 5 -8.59 0.96 -17.73
N ILE A 6 -9.38 1.21 -16.70
CA ILE A 6 -9.26 0.47 -15.44
C ILE A 6 -9.74 -0.96 -15.73
N PRO A 7 -9.01 -2.01 -15.30
CA PRO A 7 -9.46 -3.39 -15.45
C PRO A 7 -10.89 -3.54 -14.92
N LYS A 8 -11.75 -4.27 -15.63
CA LYS A 8 -13.14 -4.58 -15.19
C LYS A 8 -13.24 -5.25 -13.81
N VAL A 9 -12.11 -5.61 -13.22
CA VAL A 9 -11.98 -6.25 -11.92
C VAL A 9 -11.99 -5.22 -10.77
N ILE A 10 -11.58 -3.96 -11.02
CA ILE A 10 -11.51 -2.93 -9.98
C ILE A 10 -12.83 -2.16 -9.89
N ASP A 11 -13.41 -2.17 -8.70
CA ASP A 11 -14.67 -1.50 -8.37
C ASP A 11 -14.44 -0.02 -7.99
N LYS A 12 -13.38 0.27 -7.24
CA LYS A 12 -13.10 1.62 -6.71
C LYS A 12 -11.62 1.84 -6.43
N LEU A 13 -11.04 2.88 -7.03
CA LEU A 13 -9.71 3.39 -6.66
C LEU A 13 -9.77 4.25 -5.40
N TYR A 14 -8.75 4.13 -4.54
CA TYR A 14 -8.56 4.89 -3.30
C TYR A 14 -9.79 4.91 -2.37
N PRO A 15 -10.32 3.73 -1.95
CA PRO A 15 -11.41 3.69 -0.98
C PRO A 15 -11.00 4.40 0.33
N GLY A 16 -11.96 5.03 1.00
CA GLY A 16 -11.70 5.73 2.25
C GLY A 16 -11.22 4.76 3.34
N ILE A 17 -10.39 5.24 4.26
CA ILE A 17 -9.84 4.42 5.34
C ILE A 17 -10.94 3.77 6.20
N THR A 18 -12.04 4.48 6.42
CA THR A 18 -13.22 4.00 7.17
C THR A 18 -14.05 2.99 6.37
N GLU A 19 -13.89 2.93 5.06
CA GLU A 19 -14.52 1.91 4.21
C GLU A 19 -13.76 0.58 4.30
N VAL A 20 -12.44 0.65 4.50
CA VAL A 20 -11.55 -0.52 4.44
C VAL A 20 -11.28 -1.12 5.81
N PHE A 21 -11.11 -0.30 6.86
CA PHE A 21 -10.67 -0.79 8.16
C PHE A 21 -11.71 -0.58 9.27
N VAL A 22 -11.77 -1.53 10.20
CA VAL A 22 -12.59 -1.41 11.43
C VAL A 22 -11.99 -0.37 12.39
N LYS A 23 -10.68 -0.46 12.66
CA LYS A 23 -9.94 0.46 13.54
C LYS A 23 -9.19 1.51 12.70
N SER A 24 -9.93 2.26 11.89
CA SER A 24 -9.37 3.16 10.88
C SER A 24 -8.39 4.19 11.43
N GLU A 25 -8.66 4.79 12.60
CA GLU A 25 -7.77 5.80 13.19
C GLU A 25 -6.39 5.25 13.56
N LEU A 26 -6.32 3.98 13.95
CA LEU A 26 -5.06 3.32 14.27
C LEU A 26 -4.32 2.89 13.01
N LEU A 27 -5.03 2.30 12.05
CA LEU A 27 -4.41 1.63 10.89
C LEU A 27 -4.04 2.59 9.75
N LYS A 28 -4.60 3.82 9.72
CA LYS A 28 -4.34 4.81 8.66
C LYS A 28 -2.88 5.17 8.44
N ALA A 29 -2.06 5.05 9.47
CA ALA A 29 -0.63 5.38 9.43
C ALA A 29 0.24 4.20 8.99
N PHE A 30 -0.32 2.99 8.88
CA PHE A 30 0.45 1.76 8.62
C PHE A 30 0.02 1.05 7.33
N PHE A 31 -1.22 1.28 6.88
CA PHE A 31 -1.76 0.63 5.69
C PHE A 31 -2.54 1.62 4.82
N PHE A 32 -2.19 1.70 3.55
CA PHE A 32 -2.86 2.57 2.57
C PHE A 32 -3.75 1.76 1.63
N PRO A 33 -5.06 2.07 1.56
CA PRO A 33 -5.94 1.43 0.60
C PRO A 33 -5.67 1.89 -0.83
N LEU A 34 -5.40 0.94 -1.73
CA LEU A 34 -5.10 1.23 -3.12
C LEU A 34 -6.36 1.20 -3.98
N PHE A 35 -7.08 0.08 -3.90
CA PHE A 35 -8.35 -0.10 -4.59
C PHE A 35 -9.20 -1.20 -3.97
N SER A 36 -10.48 -1.23 -4.34
CA SER A 36 -11.40 -2.32 -4.05
C SER A 36 -11.75 -3.07 -5.33
N PHE A 37 -11.96 -4.38 -5.22
CA PHE A 37 -12.31 -5.25 -6.34
C PHE A 37 -13.28 -6.33 -5.89
N ASN A 38 -14.04 -6.86 -6.85
CA ASN A 38 -14.95 -7.96 -6.63
C ASN A 38 -14.27 -9.30 -6.92
N HIS A 39 -14.36 -10.24 -5.99
CA HIS A 39 -13.97 -11.62 -6.21
C HIS A 39 -15.08 -12.53 -5.68
N GLU A 40 -15.63 -13.37 -6.57
CA GLU A 40 -16.74 -14.29 -6.27
C GLU A 40 -17.96 -13.62 -5.60
N GLY A 41 -18.30 -12.39 -6.02
CA GLY A 41 -19.43 -11.64 -5.49
C GLY A 41 -19.15 -10.92 -4.17
N GLN A 42 -17.92 -11.00 -3.66
CA GLN A 42 -17.48 -10.32 -2.44
C GLN A 42 -16.49 -9.20 -2.74
N ILE A 43 -16.57 -8.12 -1.94
CA ILE A 43 -15.64 -7.00 -2.04
C ILE A 43 -14.38 -7.30 -1.22
N PHE A 44 -13.22 -7.10 -1.86
CA PHE A 44 -11.90 -7.11 -1.25
C PHE A 44 -11.21 -5.77 -1.48
N HIS A 45 -10.27 -5.46 -0.60
CA HIS A 45 -9.45 -4.26 -0.67
C HIS A 45 -7.99 -4.64 -0.84
N MET A 46 -7.37 -4.12 -1.90
CA MET A 46 -5.92 -4.10 -2.03
C MET A 46 -5.38 -2.95 -1.16
N ILE A 47 -4.40 -3.27 -0.33
CA ILE A 47 -3.76 -2.35 0.60
C ILE A 47 -2.23 -2.48 0.46
N ALA A 48 -1.49 -1.45 0.84
CA ALA A 48 -0.04 -1.46 0.89
C ALA A 48 0.47 -0.98 2.24
N VAL A 49 1.69 -1.37 2.61
CA VAL A 49 2.47 -0.77 3.68
C VAL A 49 3.36 0.34 3.09
N PRO A 50 3.21 1.60 3.50
CA PRO A 50 4.02 2.69 2.95
C PRO A 50 5.42 2.65 3.55
N GLY A 51 6.45 2.25 2.82
CA GLY A 51 7.87 2.42 3.20
C GLY A 51 8.32 2.08 4.64
N LEU A 52 7.55 1.33 5.44
CA LEU A 52 7.87 0.99 6.83
C LEU A 52 8.67 -0.30 6.87
N PHE A 53 9.85 -0.23 7.50
CA PHE A 53 10.66 -1.41 7.74
C PHE A 53 10.08 -2.26 8.88
N ASN A 54 10.17 -3.58 8.75
CA ASN A 54 9.78 -4.50 9.82
C ASN A 54 10.93 -4.78 10.78
N ASP A 55 10.58 -5.06 12.04
CA ASP A 55 11.49 -5.54 13.08
C ASP A 55 11.41 -7.07 13.13
N GLU A 56 12.48 -7.76 12.72
CA GLU A 56 12.52 -9.22 12.66
C GLU A 56 12.29 -9.89 14.02
N GLU A 57 12.66 -9.23 15.11
CA GLU A 57 12.52 -9.74 16.48
C GLU A 57 11.06 -9.70 16.94
N GLN A 58 10.24 -8.83 16.34
CA GLN A 58 8.83 -8.64 16.65
C GLN A 58 7.90 -9.52 15.82
N ARG A 59 8.44 -10.40 14.96
CA ARG A 59 7.64 -11.33 14.14
C ARG A 59 6.70 -12.18 14.98
N GLN A 60 5.43 -12.13 14.63
CA GLN A 60 4.37 -12.92 15.23
C GLN A 60 3.37 -13.39 14.17
N GLN A 61 2.47 -14.29 14.56
CA GLN A 61 1.44 -14.76 13.64
C GLN A 61 0.62 -13.57 13.08
N ASN A 62 0.40 -13.56 11.77
CA ASN A 62 -0.28 -12.51 11.01
C ASN A 62 0.42 -11.14 10.96
N ALA A 63 1.68 -11.06 11.42
CA ALA A 63 2.54 -9.88 11.27
C ALA A 63 4.01 -10.31 11.18
N GLU A 64 4.46 -10.52 9.96
CA GLU A 64 5.83 -10.92 9.62
C GLU A 64 6.41 -10.00 8.55
N LEU A 65 7.64 -10.30 8.11
CA LEU A 65 8.34 -9.51 7.09
C LEU A 65 7.48 -9.44 5.84
N SER A 66 6.96 -8.24 5.58
CA SER A 66 6.08 -7.96 4.46
C SER A 66 4.83 -8.83 4.35
N PHE A 67 4.41 -9.52 5.41
CA PHE A 67 3.26 -10.45 5.39
C PHE A 67 2.30 -10.18 6.55
N PHE A 68 1.06 -9.82 6.23
CA PHE A 68 0.11 -9.26 7.19
C PHE A 68 -1.28 -9.90 7.04
N GLY A 69 -1.86 -10.38 8.13
CA GLY A 69 -3.17 -11.03 8.14
C GLY A 69 -4.29 -10.15 8.70
N PHE A 70 -5.46 -10.23 8.09
CA PHE A 70 -6.65 -9.46 8.43
C PHE A 70 -7.87 -10.37 8.47
N SER A 71 -8.66 -10.28 9.54
CA SER A 71 -10.01 -10.83 9.52
C SER A 71 -10.97 -9.86 8.84
N ARG A 72 -12.06 -10.38 8.29
CA ARG A 72 -13.12 -9.58 7.67
C ARG A 72 -14.37 -9.54 8.53
N ASN A 73 -15.07 -8.41 8.51
CA ASN A 73 -16.41 -8.32 9.09
C ASN A 73 -17.49 -8.38 8.00
N GLN A 74 -18.76 -8.35 8.42
CA GLN A 74 -19.93 -8.44 7.52
C GLN A 74 -20.02 -7.30 6.47
N ASN A 75 -19.29 -6.21 6.68
CA ASN A 75 -19.21 -5.08 5.75
C ASN A 75 -17.92 -5.11 4.91
N SER A 76 -17.27 -6.27 4.80
CA SER A 76 -15.99 -6.47 4.10
C SER A 76 -14.80 -5.68 4.66
N LYS A 77 -14.93 -5.08 5.85
CA LYS A 77 -13.84 -4.31 6.47
C LYS A 77 -12.83 -5.22 7.13
N TYR A 78 -11.57 -4.82 7.07
CA TYR A 78 -10.43 -5.51 7.63
C TYR A 78 -10.21 -5.10 9.09
N ASP A 79 -10.02 -6.10 9.96
CA ASP A 79 -9.44 -5.94 11.30
C ASP A 79 -8.11 -6.69 11.34
N PHE A 80 -7.04 -5.94 11.58
CA PHE A 80 -5.68 -6.45 11.57
C PHE A 80 -5.48 -7.45 12.71
N LEU A 81 -5.02 -8.66 12.37
CA LEU A 81 -4.82 -9.76 13.33
C LEU A 81 -3.44 -9.74 13.98
N GLY A 82 -2.52 -8.95 13.43
CA GLY A 82 -1.16 -8.80 13.91
C GLY A 82 -0.98 -7.73 14.98
N ASN A 83 0.28 -7.36 15.23
CA ASN A 83 0.68 -6.31 16.16
C ASN A 83 1.53 -5.28 15.41
N LEU A 84 1.20 -4.01 15.57
CA LEU A 84 1.90 -2.91 14.92
C LEU A 84 3.33 -2.72 15.43
N SER A 85 3.70 -3.34 16.56
CA SER A 85 5.10 -3.38 17.01
C SER A 85 6.02 -4.09 16.01
N ILE A 86 5.49 -4.82 15.01
CA ILE A 86 6.26 -5.35 13.89
C ILE A 86 6.93 -4.25 13.06
N PHE A 87 6.43 -3.01 13.08
CA PHE A 87 7.03 -1.91 12.35
C PHE A 87 8.11 -1.24 13.19
N GLN A 88 9.29 -1.04 12.61
CA GLN A 88 10.34 -0.27 13.26
C GLN A 88 9.82 1.13 13.58
N ASN A 89 10.14 1.63 14.77
CA ASN A 89 9.72 2.96 15.23
C ASN A 89 8.19 3.14 15.28
N TYR A 90 7.42 2.05 15.47
CA TYR A 90 5.95 2.08 15.45
C TYR A 90 5.31 3.16 16.34
N GLN A 91 5.98 3.57 17.43
CA GLN A 91 5.48 4.60 18.34
C GLN A 91 5.49 6.00 17.73
N GLU A 92 6.40 6.26 16.80
CA GLU A 92 6.59 7.58 16.16
C GLU A 92 5.78 7.71 14.87
N VAL A 93 5.43 6.57 14.23
CA VAL A 93 4.70 6.53 12.95
C VAL A 93 3.37 7.31 12.99
N PRO A 94 2.50 7.18 14.02
CA PRO A 94 1.25 7.94 14.07
C PRO A 94 1.46 9.46 14.11
N GLU A 95 2.43 9.94 14.90
CA GLU A 95 2.73 11.37 15.00
C GLU A 95 3.28 11.91 13.68
N LEU A 96 4.19 11.17 13.05
CA LEU A 96 4.71 11.53 11.74
C LEU A 96 3.60 11.57 10.69
N TYR A 97 2.73 10.57 10.64
CA TYR A 97 1.57 10.56 9.74
C TYR A 97 0.70 11.80 9.87
N GLU A 98 0.41 12.23 11.11
CA GLU A 98 -0.40 13.43 11.35
C GLU A 98 0.31 14.70 10.87
N LYS A 99 1.62 14.83 11.11
CA LYS A 99 2.42 15.97 10.59
C LYS A 99 2.40 16.02 9.05
N LEU A 100 2.63 14.88 8.40
CA LEU A 100 2.60 14.78 6.94
C LEU A 100 1.18 15.06 6.38
N SER A 101 0.15 14.57 7.06
CA SER A 101 -1.25 14.80 6.67
C SER A 101 -1.66 16.28 6.79
N GLN A 102 -1.18 16.96 7.83
CA GLN A 102 -1.41 18.40 8.01
C GLN A 102 -0.67 19.21 6.95
N ASP A 103 0.60 18.91 6.68
CA ASP A 103 1.35 19.57 5.61
C ASP A 103 0.68 19.36 4.25
N TRP A 104 0.33 18.12 3.93
CA TRP A 104 -0.38 17.78 2.70
C TRP A 104 -1.69 18.56 2.56
N LEU A 105 -2.51 18.62 3.62
CA LEU A 105 -3.78 19.34 3.58
C LEU A 105 -3.58 20.83 3.25
N LEU A 106 -2.52 21.44 3.77
CA LEU A 106 -2.20 22.85 3.55
C LEU A 106 -1.58 23.12 2.18
N ASN A 107 -0.79 22.18 1.65
CA ASN A 107 0.11 22.42 0.52
C ASN A 107 -0.18 21.59 -0.75
N LYS A 108 -1.11 20.61 -0.72
CA LYS A 108 -1.36 19.68 -1.84
C LYS A 108 -1.59 20.34 -3.19
N ASP A 109 -2.29 21.46 -3.23
CA ASP A 109 -2.61 22.15 -4.47
C ASP A 109 -1.35 22.78 -5.09
N ARG A 110 -0.45 23.30 -4.23
CA ARG A 110 0.86 23.81 -4.63
C ARG A 110 1.73 22.67 -5.14
N TYR A 111 1.83 21.57 -4.41
CA TYR A 111 2.62 20.39 -4.80
C TYR A 111 2.18 19.84 -6.16
N TYR A 112 0.87 19.71 -6.36
CA TYR A 112 0.29 19.23 -7.60
C TYR A 112 0.57 20.18 -8.78
N GLN A 113 0.37 21.49 -8.61
CA GLN A 113 0.59 22.48 -9.67
C GLN A 113 2.07 22.61 -10.05
N GLN A 114 2.96 22.55 -9.05
CA GLN A 114 4.41 22.65 -9.25
C GLN A 114 5.04 21.33 -9.71
N LYS A 115 4.28 20.23 -9.71
CA LYS A 115 4.81 18.87 -9.94
C LYS A 115 6.01 18.59 -9.04
N THR A 116 5.91 18.96 -7.76
CA THR A 116 7.00 18.88 -6.79
C THR A 116 7.53 17.45 -6.73
N LYS A 117 8.86 17.30 -6.86
CA LYS A 117 9.52 16.00 -6.77
C LYS A 117 9.57 15.52 -5.32
N VAL A 118 9.76 14.21 -5.13
CA VAL A 118 9.86 13.61 -3.79
C VAL A 118 10.98 14.27 -2.97
N GLU A 119 12.16 14.44 -3.56
CA GLU A 119 13.31 15.07 -2.88
C GLU A 119 13.00 16.51 -2.44
N ASP A 120 12.39 17.30 -3.32
CA ASP A 120 11.98 18.68 -3.02
C ASP A 120 10.92 18.73 -1.91
N TYR A 121 9.99 17.78 -1.88
CA TYR A 121 9.00 17.65 -0.82
C TYR A 121 9.66 17.34 0.52
N ILE A 122 10.55 16.34 0.56
CA ILE A 122 11.27 15.94 1.78
C ILE A 122 12.11 17.10 2.33
N LEU A 123 12.78 17.85 1.46
CA LEU A 123 13.55 19.04 1.84
C LEU A 123 12.66 20.15 2.43
N ALA A 124 11.47 20.35 1.88
CA ALA A 124 10.54 21.40 2.30
C ALA A 124 9.82 21.09 3.63
N LEU A 125 9.80 19.82 4.08
CA LEU A 125 9.17 19.44 5.34
C LEU A 125 9.89 20.06 6.54
N ASP A 126 9.10 20.61 7.47
CA ASP A 126 9.54 21.07 8.78
C ASP A 126 9.72 19.88 9.74
N LEU A 127 10.71 19.05 9.44
CA LEU A 127 11.16 17.91 10.23
C LEU A 127 12.66 18.04 10.44
N ASP A 128 13.17 17.54 11.57
CA ASP A 128 14.61 17.45 11.77
C ASP A 128 15.23 16.41 10.82
N GLU A 129 16.50 16.60 10.47
CA GLU A 129 17.22 15.75 9.53
C GLU A 129 17.29 14.28 9.98
N VAL A 130 17.33 14.01 11.28
CA VAL A 130 17.36 12.63 11.80
C VAL A 130 16.03 11.94 11.50
N THR A 131 14.91 12.61 11.75
CA THR A 131 13.58 12.10 11.41
C THR A 131 13.44 11.90 9.90
N LYS A 132 13.91 12.84 9.06
CA LYS A 132 13.87 12.72 7.60
C LYS A 132 14.63 11.50 7.10
N MET A 133 15.89 11.32 7.53
CA MET A 133 16.71 10.17 7.14
C MET A 133 16.08 8.85 7.61
N LYS A 134 15.55 8.83 8.84
CA LYS A 134 14.96 7.64 9.44
C LYS A 134 13.68 7.17 8.74
N PHE A 135 12.88 8.10 8.24
CA PHE A 135 11.58 7.84 7.64
C PHE A 135 11.49 8.20 6.15
N GLU A 136 12.62 8.35 5.47
CA GLU A 136 12.71 8.81 4.08
C GLU A 136 11.76 8.02 3.15
N THR A 137 11.84 6.69 3.23
CA THR A 137 11.00 5.76 2.46
C THR A 137 9.50 5.92 2.77
N TYR A 138 9.15 6.07 4.05
CA TYR A 138 7.77 6.29 4.49
C TYR A 138 7.22 7.64 4.00
N ILE A 139 8.01 8.71 4.11
CA ILE A 139 7.64 10.06 3.68
C ILE A 139 7.46 10.10 2.16
N SER A 140 8.35 9.45 1.42
CA SER A 140 8.27 9.28 -0.04
C SER A 140 6.99 8.56 -0.45
N ASP A 141 6.72 7.39 0.12
CA ASP A 141 5.53 6.58 -0.21
C ASP A 141 4.23 7.27 0.21
N PHE A 142 4.23 8.00 1.33
CA PHE A 142 3.12 8.89 1.72
C PHE A 142 2.84 9.94 0.65
N TYR A 143 3.86 10.68 0.24
CA TYR A 143 3.71 11.75 -0.74
C TYR A 143 3.23 11.23 -2.09
N GLY A 144 3.83 10.15 -2.58
CA GLY A 144 3.45 9.54 -3.84
C GLY A 144 2.01 9.05 -3.83
N TYR A 145 1.59 8.32 -2.79
CA TYR A 145 0.21 7.90 -2.64
C TYR A 145 -0.77 9.08 -2.67
N GLN A 146 -0.47 10.15 -1.94
CA GLN A 146 -1.33 11.32 -1.88
C GLN A 146 -1.41 12.08 -3.21
N MET A 147 -0.30 12.21 -3.92
CA MET A 147 -0.23 12.85 -5.23
C MET A 147 -1.00 12.08 -6.31
N VAL A 148 -0.79 10.77 -6.40
CA VAL A 148 -1.49 9.91 -7.38
C VAL A 148 -2.99 9.89 -7.07
N LYS A 149 -3.37 9.77 -5.80
CA LYS A 149 -4.76 9.87 -5.35
C LYS A 149 -5.39 11.21 -5.74
N LEU A 150 -4.71 12.34 -5.48
CA LEU A 150 -5.22 13.65 -5.84
C LEU A 150 -5.39 13.82 -7.35
N ASN A 151 -4.48 13.25 -8.15
CA ASN A 151 -4.61 13.24 -9.60
C ASN A 151 -5.89 12.51 -10.03
N TRP A 152 -6.10 11.29 -9.52
CA TRP A 152 -7.29 10.51 -9.78
C TRP A 152 -8.56 11.29 -9.38
N GLU A 153 -8.59 11.89 -8.20
CA GLU A 153 -9.73 12.67 -7.70
C GLU A 153 -10.04 13.91 -8.56
N ARG A 154 -9.02 14.55 -9.15
CA ARG A 154 -9.18 15.78 -9.94
C ARG A 154 -9.59 15.53 -11.38
N ILE A 155 -8.98 14.54 -12.03
CA ILE A 155 -9.11 14.36 -13.49
C ILE A 155 -9.62 12.98 -13.90
N GLY A 156 -9.81 12.05 -12.95
CA GLY A 156 -10.32 10.70 -13.23
C GLY A 156 -9.37 9.88 -14.11
N ARG A 157 -8.07 10.17 -14.08
CA ARG A 157 -7.03 9.41 -14.78
C ARG A 157 -6.01 8.92 -13.80
N PHE A 158 -5.63 7.66 -13.96
CA PHE A 158 -4.52 7.08 -13.23
C PHE A 158 -3.22 7.47 -13.93
N GLU A 159 -2.31 8.08 -13.19
CA GLU A 159 -0.96 8.42 -13.65
C GLU A 159 -0.01 8.22 -12.47
N THR A 160 1.07 7.47 -12.68
CA THR A 160 2.06 7.21 -11.63
C THR A 160 2.74 8.51 -11.18
N LEU A 161 3.30 8.52 -9.97
CA LEU A 161 4.06 9.69 -9.49
C LEU A 161 5.19 10.06 -10.46
N MET A 162 5.90 9.07 -11.01
CA MET A 162 6.95 9.26 -12.02
C MET A 162 6.44 9.98 -13.27
N SER A 163 5.29 9.56 -13.79
CA SER A 163 4.67 10.21 -14.95
C SER A 163 4.37 11.68 -14.64
N MET A 164 3.87 11.96 -13.43
CA MET A 164 3.50 13.30 -13.00
C MET A 164 4.71 14.23 -12.80
N THR A 165 5.73 13.78 -12.05
CA THR A 165 6.85 14.63 -11.58
C THR A 165 8.09 14.56 -12.47
N GLU A 166 8.34 13.42 -13.10
CA GLU A 166 9.55 13.19 -13.90
C GLU A 166 9.27 13.12 -15.42
N SER A 167 8.00 13.02 -15.84
CA SER A 167 7.59 12.95 -17.26
C SER A 167 8.05 11.68 -18.01
N TRP A 168 8.26 10.57 -17.30
CA TRP A 168 8.50 9.23 -17.86
C TRP A 168 7.79 8.16 -17.02
N GLY A 169 7.68 6.93 -17.53
CA GLY A 169 6.94 5.86 -16.84
C GLY A 169 5.41 6.00 -16.96
N ASN A 170 4.93 6.45 -18.13
CA ASN A 170 3.49 6.49 -18.42
C ASN A 170 2.95 5.06 -18.44
N LEU A 171 2.07 4.76 -17.48
CA LEU A 171 1.19 3.61 -17.55
C LEU A 171 -0.15 4.09 -18.10
N ASP A 172 -0.55 3.59 -19.27
CA ASP A 172 -1.85 3.87 -19.85
C ASP A 172 -2.97 3.01 -19.22
N VAL A 173 -2.57 1.95 -18.49
CA VAL A 173 -3.44 0.93 -17.89
C VAL A 173 -2.89 0.55 -16.53
N LEU A 174 -3.77 0.38 -15.55
CA LEU A 174 -3.43 -0.19 -14.26
C LEU A 174 -3.40 -1.71 -14.36
N GLU A 175 -2.30 -2.36 -14.01
CA GLU A 175 -2.18 -3.80 -14.14
C GLU A 175 -2.67 -4.52 -12.88
N PHE A 176 -3.76 -5.27 -13.03
CA PHE A 176 -4.20 -6.22 -12.02
C PHE A 176 -3.51 -7.55 -12.28
N ILE A 177 -2.66 -7.98 -11.35
CA ILE A 177 -1.84 -9.18 -11.47
C ILE A 177 -2.63 -10.36 -10.92
N SER A 178 -2.98 -11.32 -11.79
CA SER A 178 -3.68 -12.55 -11.40
C SER A 178 -2.85 -13.82 -11.58
N ASP A 179 -1.64 -13.71 -12.13
CA ASP A 179 -0.70 -14.80 -12.37
C ASP A 179 0.72 -14.19 -12.42
N ASN A 180 1.66 -14.70 -11.62
CA ASN A 180 3.00 -14.13 -11.54
C ASN A 180 4.04 -15.15 -11.05
N GLU A 181 5.16 -15.27 -11.77
CA GLU A 181 6.35 -16.03 -11.36
C GLU A 181 6.82 -15.66 -9.94
N ALA A 182 6.62 -14.40 -9.50
CA ALA A 182 6.94 -13.94 -8.16
C ALA A 182 6.13 -14.67 -7.06
N VAL A 183 4.90 -15.10 -7.37
CA VAL A 183 4.08 -15.88 -6.43
C VAL A 183 4.66 -17.28 -6.29
N GLU A 184 5.03 -17.90 -7.41
CA GLU A 184 5.71 -19.20 -7.39
C GLU A 184 7.02 -19.13 -6.60
N GLU A 185 7.81 -18.08 -6.83
CA GLU A 185 9.06 -17.84 -6.11
C GLU A 185 8.82 -17.66 -4.61
N PHE A 186 7.81 -16.88 -4.21
CA PHE A 186 7.41 -16.76 -2.81
C PHE A 186 7.10 -18.13 -2.18
N PHE A 187 6.34 -18.99 -2.86
CA PHE A 187 6.02 -20.32 -2.34
C PHE A 187 7.24 -21.25 -2.29
N MET A 188 8.15 -21.18 -3.26
CA MET A 188 9.42 -21.91 -3.24
C MET A 188 10.30 -21.49 -2.07
N ASN A 189 10.34 -20.19 -1.75
CA ASN A 189 11.17 -19.60 -0.71
C ASN A 189 10.44 -19.36 0.61
N ARG A 190 9.23 -19.89 0.77
CA ARG A 190 8.32 -19.59 1.88
C ARG A 190 8.96 -19.74 3.25
N GLN A 191 9.79 -20.76 3.45
CA GLN A 191 10.48 -21.04 4.71
C GLN A 191 11.50 -19.97 5.12
N TYR A 192 11.98 -19.18 4.16
CA TYR A 192 12.88 -18.05 4.40
C TYR A 192 12.09 -16.76 4.67
N ASN A 193 10.91 -16.63 4.04
CA ASN A 193 10.05 -15.46 4.14
C ASN A 193 9.14 -15.48 5.39
N LEU A 194 8.63 -16.66 5.77
CA LEU A 194 7.65 -16.83 6.85
C LEU A 194 8.16 -17.78 7.93
N LYS A 195 8.11 -17.31 9.18
CA LYS A 195 8.36 -18.09 10.40
C LYS A 195 7.15 -18.95 10.78
N PHE A 196 5.93 -18.48 10.50
CA PHE A 196 4.71 -19.20 10.87
C PHE A 196 4.07 -19.93 9.68
N ASN A 197 3.36 -21.03 9.97
CA ASN A 197 2.60 -21.75 8.97
C ASN A 197 1.16 -21.21 8.87
N TYR A 198 0.77 -20.74 7.69
CA TYR A 198 -0.57 -20.24 7.39
C TYR A 198 -1.41 -21.20 6.54
N ASP A 199 -0.84 -22.34 6.14
CA ASP A 199 -1.43 -23.29 5.19
C ASP A 199 -1.88 -22.65 3.87
N LEU A 200 -1.17 -21.58 3.45
CA LEU A 200 -1.41 -20.94 2.16
C LEU A 200 -1.08 -21.87 1.00
N THR A 201 -1.89 -21.79 -0.05
CA THR A 201 -1.62 -22.40 -1.36
C THR A 201 -1.72 -21.34 -2.46
N PRO A 202 -1.08 -21.52 -3.63
CA PRO A 202 -1.12 -20.55 -4.72
C PRO A 202 -2.53 -20.18 -5.17
N GLU A 203 -3.46 -21.13 -5.13
CA GLU A 203 -4.86 -20.93 -5.53
C GLU A 203 -5.63 -19.99 -4.60
N MET A 204 -5.09 -19.68 -3.43
CA MET A 204 -5.66 -18.68 -2.52
C MET A 204 -5.35 -17.25 -2.96
N MET A 205 -4.47 -17.03 -3.94
CA MET A 205 -4.22 -15.69 -4.46
C MET A 205 -5.44 -15.21 -5.24
N ILE A 206 -5.96 -14.05 -4.85
CA ILE A 206 -7.15 -13.46 -5.50
C ILE A 206 -6.81 -12.18 -6.29
N GLY A 207 -5.57 -11.71 -6.21
CA GLY A 207 -5.10 -10.55 -6.97
C GLY A 207 -3.73 -10.04 -6.56
N GLY A 208 -3.27 -9.04 -7.30
CA GLY A 208 -2.01 -8.34 -7.07
C GLY A 208 -1.92 -7.03 -7.83
N THR A 209 -0.97 -6.19 -7.45
CA THR A 209 -0.65 -4.93 -8.11
C THR A 209 0.75 -4.48 -7.75
N ASP A 210 1.38 -3.68 -8.60
CA ASP A 210 2.70 -3.15 -8.29
C ASP A 210 2.65 -1.89 -7.44
N LYS A 211 3.53 -1.84 -6.43
CA LYS A 211 3.58 -0.75 -5.45
C LYS A 211 3.96 0.59 -6.08
N TYR A 212 4.85 0.57 -7.08
CA TYR A 212 5.32 1.78 -7.76
C TYR A 212 4.19 2.50 -8.52
N GLU A 213 3.13 1.79 -8.91
CA GLU A 213 2.00 2.41 -9.60
C GLU A 213 1.27 3.39 -8.67
N PHE A 214 1.21 3.07 -7.37
CA PHE A 214 0.40 3.79 -6.39
C PHE A 214 1.19 4.69 -5.45
N LEU A 215 2.39 4.30 -5.03
CA LEU A 215 3.05 4.91 -3.86
C LEU A 215 4.42 5.49 -4.16
N SER A 216 5.23 4.86 -5.01
CA SER A 216 6.66 5.14 -5.04
C SER A 216 7.23 5.39 -6.42
N VAL A 217 8.29 6.20 -6.46
CA VAL A 217 9.13 6.41 -7.65
C VAL A 217 10.27 5.40 -7.71
N ILE A 218 10.69 4.86 -6.55
CA ILE A 218 11.91 4.05 -6.41
C ILE A 218 11.71 2.73 -5.66
N ASN A 219 10.70 2.64 -4.80
CA ASN A 219 10.42 1.41 -4.07
C ASN A 219 9.50 0.53 -4.93
N GLY A 220 10.12 -0.46 -5.56
CA GLY A 220 9.42 -1.49 -6.30
C GLY A 220 8.70 -2.49 -5.39
N GLY A 221 8.35 -3.63 -5.96
CA GLY A 221 7.66 -4.71 -5.27
C GLY A 221 6.21 -4.84 -5.67
N THR A 222 5.71 -6.06 -5.58
CA THR A 222 4.35 -6.43 -5.93
C THR A 222 3.58 -6.75 -4.65
N ASN A 223 2.42 -6.12 -4.49
CA ASN A 223 1.49 -6.43 -3.43
C ASN A 223 0.54 -7.53 -3.91
N PHE A 224 0.58 -8.68 -3.25
CA PHE A 224 -0.34 -9.78 -3.47
C PHE A 224 -1.36 -9.86 -2.35
N ILE A 225 -2.56 -10.29 -2.71
CA ILE A 225 -3.63 -10.56 -1.76
C ILE A 225 -4.05 -12.03 -1.86
N PHE A 226 -4.06 -12.71 -0.72
CA PHE A 226 -4.53 -14.08 -0.57
C PHE A 226 -5.78 -14.12 0.32
N TRP A 227 -6.68 -15.06 0.06
CA TRP A 227 -7.88 -15.27 0.87
C TRP A 227 -8.03 -16.72 1.29
N ASP A 228 -7.92 -16.96 2.61
CA ASP A 228 -8.28 -18.23 3.24
C ASP A 228 -9.79 -18.20 3.52
N SER A 229 -10.57 -18.69 2.57
CA SER A 229 -12.04 -18.72 2.64
C SER A 229 -12.59 -19.59 3.78
N LYS A 230 -11.79 -20.54 4.31
CA LYS A 230 -12.22 -21.40 5.44
C LYS A 230 -12.19 -20.66 6.77
N LYS A 231 -11.23 -19.73 6.92
CA LYS A 231 -11.07 -18.90 8.13
C LYS A 231 -11.60 -17.48 7.97
N ASP A 232 -11.95 -17.09 6.74
CA ASP A 232 -12.25 -15.73 6.30
C ASP A 232 -11.14 -14.73 6.70
N ILE A 233 -9.90 -15.12 6.39
CA ILE A 233 -8.70 -14.30 6.61
C ILE A 233 -8.16 -13.88 5.26
N VAL A 234 -7.85 -12.59 5.13
CA VAL A 234 -7.11 -12.01 4.02
C VAL A 234 -5.67 -11.80 4.43
N TYR A 235 -4.74 -12.19 3.57
CA TYR A 235 -3.32 -11.91 3.75
C TYR A 235 -2.82 -10.95 2.69
N LEU A 236 -2.11 -9.92 3.12
CA LEU A 236 -1.28 -9.06 2.28
C LEU A 236 0.14 -9.62 2.29
N LEU A 237 0.75 -9.73 1.11
CA LEU A 237 2.17 -9.97 0.91
C LEU A 237 2.75 -8.83 0.08
N GLU A 238 3.73 -8.08 0.60
CA GLU A 238 4.57 -7.22 -0.23
C GLU A 238 5.83 -8.00 -0.63
N TYR A 239 5.94 -8.37 -1.91
CA TYR A 239 7.05 -9.16 -2.40
C TYR A 239 8.04 -8.29 -3.18
N TYR A 240 9.31 -8.37 -2.79
CA TYR A 240 10.42 -7.67 -3.42
C TYR A 240 11.35 -8.73 -4.02
N SER A 241 11.39 -8.84 -5.35
CA SER A 241 12.31 -9.71 -6.09
C SER A 241 13.62 -9.00 -6.42
#